data_AF-A0A9E5A8L6-F1
#
_entry.id   AF-A0A9E5A8L6-F1
#
_cell.length_a   1.000
_cell.length_b   1.000
_cell.length_c   1.000
_cell.angle_alpha   90.00
_cell.angle_beta   90.00
_cell.angle_gamma   90.00
#
_symmetry.space_group_name_H-M   'P 1'
#
loop_
_entity.id
_entity.type
_entity.pdbx_description
1 polymer ?
#
loop_
_entity_poly.entity_id
_entity_poly.type
_entity_poly.pdbx_seq_one_letter_code
_entity_poly.pdbx_strand_id
1 'polypeptide(L)'
;MRARSRPLASLAALRQAQSLVQAQRAAEAVPLFIAAAQDTALPAQVRVTACLEGAAAAEGVPPLPLLALVRQESGFQVRAGSAAGAMGLTQVIPETGRLIASALQTE
;
A
#
# COMPACT_ATOMS: atom_id res chain seq x y z
N MET A 1 15.14 25.44 10.48
CA MET A 1 14.98 24.32 11.44
C MET A 1 13.59 23.63 11.36
N ARG A 2 12.98 23.44 10.17
CA ARG A 2 11.59 22.95 9.98
C ARG A 2 11.44 21.52 9.42
N ALA A 3 12.54 20.83 9.11
CA ALA A 3 12.50 19.55 8.38
C ALA A 3 12.37 18.31 9.28
N ARG A 4 12.75 18.38 10.57
CA ARG A 4 12.80 17.20 11.46
C ARG A 4 11.46 16.79 12.07
N SER A 5 10.47 17.69 12.15
CA SER A 5 9.17 17.42 12.79
C SER A 5 8.20 16.64 11.91
N ARG A 6 8.29 16.80 10.57
CA ARG A 6 7.42 16.13 9.60
C ARG A 6 7.50 14.59 9.62
N PRO A 7 8.70 13.96 9.55
CA PRO A 7 8.77 12.50 9.52
C PRO A 7 8.25 11.84 10.80
N LEU A 8 8.41 12.50 11.96
CA LEU A 8 7.88 11.98 13.23
C LEU A 8 6.34 11.95 13.24
N ALA A 9 5.69 12.97 12.68
CA ALA A 9 4.24 13.00 12.57
C ALA A 9 3.71 11.87 11.68
N SER A 10 4.36 11.61 10.54
CA SER A 10 3.94 10.55 9.62
C SER A 10 4.20 9.14 10.17
N LEU A 11 5.29 8.94 10.91
CA LEU A 11 5.53 7.69 11.63
C LEU A 11 4.49 7.46 12.74
N ALA A 12 4.10 8.50 13.46
CA ALA A 12 3.02 8.42 14.45
C ALA A 12 1.67 8.09 13.78
N ALA A 13 1.37 8.71 12.64
CA ALA A 13 0.17 8.42 11.86
C ALA A 13 0.13 6.96 11.38
N LEU A 14 1.26 6.40 10.91
CA LEU A 14 1.36 4.98 10.54
C LEU A 14 1.05 4.06 11.72
N ARG A 15 1.65 4.33 12.88
CA ARG A 15 1.39 3.53 14.08
C ARG A 15 -0.07 3.63 14.52
N GLN A 16 -0.66 4.82 14.42
CA GLN A 16 -2.09 5.03 14.68
C GLN A 16 -2.96 4.24 13.70
N ALA A 17 -2.67 4.29 12.39
CA ALA A 17 -3.38 3.54 11.37
C ALA A 17 -3.36 2.04 11.66
N GLN A 18 -2.20 1.49 12.00
CA GLN A 18 -2.04 0.08 12.37
C GLN A 18 -2.87 -0.27 13.62
N SER A 19 -2.91 0.61 14.63
CA SER A 19 -3.74 0.39 15.81
C SER A 19 -5.25 0.38 15.50
N LEU A 20 -5.70 1.22 14.55
CA LEU A 20 -7.09 1.24 14.09
C LEU A 20 -7.46 -0.04 13.34
N VAL A 21 -6.57 -0.57 12.50
CA VAL A 21 -6.79 -1.87 11.84
C VAL A 21 -6.94 -2.99 12.88
N GLN A 22 -6.07 -3.04 13.90
CA GLN A 22 -6.18 -4.02 14.98
C GLN A 22 -7.49 -3.87 15.79
N ALA A 23 -7.98 -2.64 15.93
CA ALA A 23 -9.27 -2.35 16.56
C ALA A 23 -10.49 -2.56 15.65
N GLN A 24 -10.31 -3.19 14.47
CA GLN A 24 -11.37 -3.41 13.46
C GLN A 24 -12.00 -2.10 12.94
N ARG A 25 -11.23 -1.02 12.91
CA ARG A 25 -11.63 0.33 12.42
C ARG A 25 -10.87 0.69 11.14
N ALA A 26 -10.85 -0.23 10.18
CA ALA A 26 -10.05 -0.12 8.96
C ALA A 26 -10.38 1.15 8.14
N ALA A 27 -11.67 1.50 8.02
CA ALA A 27 -12.10 2.70 7.28
C ALA A 27 -11.45 4.00 7.80
N GLU A 28 -11.23 4.11 9.12
CA GLU A 28 -10.57 5.27 9.73
C GLU A 28 -9.04 5.24 9.57
N ALA A 29 -8.46 4.06 9.34
CA ALA A 29 -7.03 3.88 9.13
C ALA A 29 -6.58 4.30 7.72
N VAL A 30 -7.43 4.09 6.71
CA VAL A 30 -7.10 4.30 5.28
C VAL A 30 -6.52 5.70 5.00
N PRO A 31 -7.13 6.82 5.46
CA PRO A 31 -6.57 8.15 5.20
C PRO A 31 -5.17 8.36 5.80
N LEU A 32 -4.89 7.75 6.95
CA LEU A 32 -3.58 7.84 7.61
C LEU A 32 -2.50 7.07 6.84
N PHE A 33 -2.85 5.89 6.30
CA PHE A 33 -1.96 5.15 5.40
C PHE A 33 -1.65 5.92 4.12
N ILE A 34 -2.68 6.52 3.50
CA ILE A 34 -2.49 7.35 2.29
C ILE A 34 -1.57 8.53 2.57
N ALA A 35 -1.80 9.25 3.68
CA ALA A 35 -0.96 10.38 4.07
C ALA A 35 0.52 9.98 4.25
N ALA A 36 0.77 8.85 4.90
CA ALA A 36 2.13 8.34 5.08
C ALA A 36 2.76 7.84 3.77
N ALA A 37 2.00 7.18 2.90
CA ALA A 37 2.48 6.73 1.58
C ALA A 37 2.93 7.91 0.69
N GLN A 38 2.30 9.07 0.85
CA GLN A 38 2.60 10.29 0.10
C GLN A 38 3.72 11.14 0.73
N ASP A 39 4.10 10.90 1.98
CA ASP A 39 5.14 11.68 2.64
C ASP A 39 6.54 11.30 2.15
N THR A 40 7.05 12.07 1.19
CA THR A 40 8.39 11.92 0.63
C THR A 40 9.54 12.02 1.64
N ALA A 41 9.30 12.53 2.85
CA ALA A 41 10.29 12.51 3.93
C ALA A 41 10.51 11.11 4.53
N LEU A 42 9.55 10.19 4.34
CA LEU A 42 9.71 8.79 4.73
C LEU A 42 10.53 7.99 3.71
N PRO A 43 11.27 6.96 4.14
CA PRO A 43 11.97 6.06 3.22
C PRO A 43 11.02 5.41 2.22
N ALA A 44 11.46 5.21 0.98
CA ALA A 44 10.63 4.67 -0.10
C ALA A 44 9.94 3.34 0.28
N GLN A 45 10.68 2.44 0.94
CA GLN A 45 10.12 1.18 1.42
C GLN A 45 8.96 1.38 2.40
N VAL A 46 9.08 2.32 3.34
CA VAL A 46 8.03 2.65 4.32
C VAL A 46 6.79 3.18 3.60
N ARG A 47 6.97 4.03 2.58
CA ARG A 47 5.86 4.57 1.79
C ARG A 47 5.14 3.49 0.99
N VAL A 48 5.88 2.57 0.37
CA VAL A 48 5.31 1.43 -0.37
C VAL A 48 4.54 0.52 0.57
N THR A 49 5.11 0.17 1.73
CA THR A 49 4.41 -0.63 2.74
C THR A 49 3.15 0.07 3.25
N ALA A 50 3.20 1.38 3.51
CA ALA A 50 2.02 2.15 3.91
C ALA A 50 0.91 2.11 2.85
N CYS A 51 1.26 2.22 1.57
CA CYS A 51 0.31 2.10 0.46
C CYS A 51 -0.35 0.71 0.43
N LEU A 52 0.44 -0.36 0.61
CA LEU A 52 -0.06 -1.73 0.63
C LEU A 52 -0.96 -2.01 1.85
N GLU A 53 -0.58 -1.54 3.04
CA GLU A 53 -1.40 -1.66 4.25
C GLU A 53 -2.72 -0.87 4.13
N GLY A 54 -2.68 0.32 3.52
CA GLY A 54 -3.88 1.10 3.21
C GLY A 54 -4.81 0.41 2.22
N ALA A 55 -4.27 -0.16 1.14
CA ALA A 55 -5.05 -0.93 0.18
C ALA A 55 -5.66 -2.19 0.81
N ALA A 56 -4.89 -2.92 1.62
CA ALA A 56 -5.36 -4.07 2.38
C ALA A 56 -6.52 -3.69 3.32
N ALA A 57 -6.38 -2.57 4.04
CA ALA A 57 -7.42 -2.06 4.93
C ALA A 57 -8.70 -1.65 4.18
N ALA A 58 -8.58 -1.04 3.00
CA ALA A 58 -9.72 -0.64 2.17
C ALA A 58 -10.51 -1.85 1.65
N GLU A 59 -9.81 -2.92 1.27
CA GLU A 59 -10.41 -4.12 0.67
C GLU A 59 -10.73 -5.23 1.70
N GLY A 60 -10.50 -4.98 3.01
CA GLY A 60 -10.71 -5.98 4.05
C GLY A 60 -9.77 -7.20 3.97
N VAL A 61 -8.62 -7.06 3.30
CA VAL A 61 -7.63 -8.11 3.13
C VAL A 61 -6.65 -8.08 4.31
N PRO A 62 -6.30 -9.22 4.92
CA PRO A 62 -5.24 -9.25 5.92
C PRO A 62 -3.90 -8.77 5.33
N PRO A 63 -3.17 -7.85 6.00
CA PRO A 63 -2.02 -7.19 5.39
C PRO A 63 -0.82 -8.13 5.19
N LEU A 64 -0.61 -9.11 6.08
CA LEU A 64 0.54 -10.02 6.00
C LEU A 64 0.53 -10.90 4.73
N PRO A 65 -0.59 -11.55 4.34
CA PRO A 65 -0.69 -12.21 3.04
C PRO A 65 -0.37 -11.31 1.84
N LEU A 66 -0.88 -10.07 1.81
CA LEU A 66 -0.57 -9.14 0.72
C LEU A 66 0.92 -8.80 0.65
N LEU A 67 1.54 -8.53 1.81
CA LEU A 67 2.97 -8.25 1.88
C LEU A 67 3.83 -9.46 1.47
N ALA A 68 3.41 -10.67 1.84
CA ALA A 68 4.07 -11.91 1.42
C ALA A 68 3.97 -12.13 -0.10
N LEU A 69 2.79 -11.89 -0.68
CA LEU A 69 2.58 -11.92 -2.12
C LEU A 69 3.49 -10.91 -2.83
N VAL A 70 3.49 -9.64 -2.43
CA VAL A 70 4.33 -8.60 -3.05
C VAL A 70 5.82 -8.91 -2.94
N ARG A 71 6.26 -9.49 -1.81
CA ARG A 71 7.64 -9.94 -1.65
C ARG A 71 7.99 -11.01 -2.69
N GLN A 72 7.12 -11.99 -2.89
CA GLN A 72 7.34 -13.09 -3.84
C GLN A 72 7.29 -12.61 -5.30
N GLU A 73 6.36 -11.70 -5.62
CA GLU A 73 6.10 -11.26 -6.99
C GLU A 73 7.11 -10.22 -7.50
N SER A 74 7.51 -9.27 -6.65
CA SER A 74 8.33 -8.13 -7.11
C SER A 74 9.53 -7.83 -6.21
N GLY A 75 9.63 -8.43 -5.02
CA GLY A 75 10.59 -8.00 -4.02
C GLY A 75 10.42 -6.52 -3.64
N PHE A 76 9.18 -6.00 -3.68
CA PHE A 76 8.83 -4.59 -3.47
C PHE A 76 9.34 -3.61 -4.55
N GLN A 77 9.74 -4.11 -5.72
CA GLN A 77 10.13 -3.25 -6.83
C GLN A 77 8.88 -2.72 -7.56
N VAL A 78 8.55 -1.44 -7.33
CA VAL A 78 7.36 -0.77 -7.90
C VAL A 78 7.26 -0.80 -9.43
N ARG A 79 8.40 -0.98 -10.12
CA ARG A 79 8.49 -1.04 -11.59
C ARG A 79 8.90 -2.44 -12.10
N ALA A 80 8.74 -3.48 -11.29
CA ALA A 80 9.04 -4.84 -11.71
C ALA A 80 8.24 -5.23 -12.96
N GLY A 81 8.90 -5.90 -13.89
CA GLY A 81 8.29 -6.50 -15.07
C GLY A 81 8.77 -7.94 -15.24
N SER A 82 7.91 -8.81 -15.74
CA SER A 82 8.30 -10.19 -16.08
C SER A 82 8.37 -10.42 -17.58
N ALA A 83 9.02 -11.51 -17.99
CA ALA A 83 9.06 -11.93 -19.40
C ALA A 83 7.66 -12.24 -19.98
N ALA A 84 6.71 -12.62 -19.12
CA ALA A 84 5.31 -12.85 -19.50
C ALA A 84 4.47 -11.56 -19.55
N GLY A 85 5.07 -10.40 -19.28
CA GLY A 85 4.40 -9.09 -19.35
C GLY A 85 3.65 -8.69 -18.08
N ALA A 86 3.80 -9.41 -16.97
CA ALA A 86 3.25 -9.01 -15.68
C ALA A 86 3.98 -7.78 -15.12
N MET A 87 3.25 -6.92 -14.40
CA MET A 87 3.72 -5.57 -14.03
C MET A 87 3.51 -5.23 -12.55
N GLY A 88 4.46 -4.47 -12.00
CA GLY A 88 4.34 -3.80 -10.71
C GLY A 88 4.44 -4.72 -9.50
N LEU A 89 3.96 -4.22 -8.35
CA LEU A 89 4.14 -4.84 -7.03
C LEU A 89 3.52 -6.24 -6.92
N THR A 90 2.37 -6.45 -7.57
CA THR A 90 1.57 -7.67 -7.53
C THR A 90 1.62 -8.47 -8.84
N GLN A 91 2.48 -8.07 -9.78
CA GLN A 91 2.70 -8.76 -11.06
C GLN A 91 1.39 -9.06 -11.82
N VAL A 92 0.46 -8.09 -11.84
CA VAL A 92 -0.78 -8.22 -12.62
C VAL A 92 -0.44 -8.13 -14.11
N ILE A 93 -0.97 -9.06 -14.92
CA ILE A 93 -0.86 -9.02 -16.37
C ILE A 93 -1.81 -7.93 -16.91
N PRO A 94 -1.41 -7.12 -17.92
CA PRO A 94 -2.21 -6.00 -18.42
C PRO A 94 -3.64 -6.36 -18.84
N GLU A 95 -3.86 -7.54 -19.41
CA GLU A 95 -5.19 -8.02 -19.76
C GLU A 95 -6.07 -8.23 -18.52
N THR A 96 -5.56 -8.93 -17.51
CA THR A 96 -6.21 -9.08 -16.21
C THR A 96 -6.49 -7.73 -15.55
N GLY A 97 -5.54 -6.80 -15.62
CA GLY A 97 -5.71 -5.45 -15.09
C GLY A 97 -6.86 -4.68 -15.75
N ARG A 98 -7.03 -4.81 -17.07
CA ARG A 98 -8.19 -4.23 -17.78
C ARG A 98 -9.51 -4.85 -17.33
N LEU A 99 -9.56 -6.17 -17.14
CA LEU A 99 -10.76 -6.85 -16.67
C LEU A 99 -11.16 -6.38 -15.25
N ILE A 100 -10.19 -6.28 -14.34
CA ILE A 100 -10.41 -5.75 -12.98
C ILE A 100 -10.95 -4.32 -13.03
N ALA A 101 -10.31 -3.45 -13.83
CA ALA A 101 -10.73 -2.06 -13.95
C ALA A 101 -12.17 -1.92 -14.46
N SER A 102 -12.57 -2.70 -15.48
CA SER A 102 -13.94 -2.71 -15.98
C SER A 102 -14.95 -3.19 -14.93
N ALA A 103 -14.60 -4.21 -14.15
CA ALA A 103 -15.47 -4.72 -13.09
C ALA A 103 -15.71 -3.66 -11.99
N LEU A 104 -14.66 -2.97 -11.55
CA LEU A 104 -14.73 -1.95 -10.49
C LEU A 104 -15.44 -0.66 -10.92
N GLN A 105 -15.56 -0.38 -12.22
CA GLN A 105 -16.30 0.78 -12.73
C GLN A 105 -17.81 0.52 -12.87
N THR A 106 -18.24 -0.72 -12.70
CA THR A 106 -19.65 -1.12 -12.87
C THR A 106 -20.40 -1.17 -11.51
N GLU A 107 -19.71 -0.92 -10.40
CA GLU A 107 -20.30 -0.69 -9.06
C GLU A 107 -20.53 0.79 -8.77
#